data_AF-A0A1V5S3G9-F1
#
_entry.id   AF-A0A1V5S3G9-F1
#
_cell.length_a   1.000
_cell.length_b   1.000
_cell.length_c   1.000
_cell.angle_alpha   90.00
_cell.angle_beta   90.00
_cell.angle_gamma   90.00
#
_symmetry.space_group_name_H-M   'P 1'
#
loop_
_entity.id
_entity.type
_entity.pdbx_description
1 polymer ?
#
loop_
_entity_poly.entity_id
_entity_poly.type
_entity_poly.pdbx_seq_one_letter_code
_entity_poly.pdbx_strand_id
1 'polypeptide(L)' 'MNIHIENADDQNIMIATIDGRILYSGKQTIIPVSSNGIYIVKIGEVTTKVFVK' A
#
# COMPACT_ATOMS: atom_id res chain seq x y z
N MET A 1 -8.24 -3.01 -9.44
CA MET A 1 -8.69 -2.66 -8.07
C MET A 1 -7.68 -1.69 -7.49
N ASN A 2 -8.09 -0.84 -6.55
CA ASN A 2 -7.20 0.19 -6.01
C ASN A 2 -7.15 0.09 -4.49
N ILE A 3 -5.98 0.38 -3.92
CA ILE A 3 -5.82 0.71 -2.51
C ILE A 3 -5.90 2.24 -2.41
N HIS A 4 -6.89 2.73 -1.67
CA HIS A 4 -7.05 4.15 -1.34
C HIS A 4 -6.50 4.41 0.06
N ILE A 5 -5.65 5.42 0.17
CA ILE A 5 -4.99 5.81 1.42
C ILE A 5 -5.39 7.25 1.72
N GLU A 6 -6.09 7.45 2.84
CA GLU A 6 -6.49 8.76 3.34
C GLU A 6 -5.50 9.23 4.42
N ASN A 7 -5.34 10.55 4.57
CA ASN A 7 -4.50 11.18 5.60
C ASN A 7 -3.04 10.71 5.60
N ALA A 8 -2.42 10.61 4.41
CA ALA A 8 -1.01 10.25 4.28
C ALA A 8 -0.04 11.40 4.60
N ASP A 9 -0.51 12.60 4.99
CA ASP A 9 0.25 13.77 5.49
C ASP A 9 1.69 13.91 4.97
N ASP A 10 1.84 13.97 3.64
CA ASP A 10 3.13 14.06 2.93
C ASP A 10 4.15 12.93 3.17
N GLN A 11 3.75 11.87 3.87
CA GLN A 11 4.55 10.70 4.16
C GLN A 11 4.77 9.84 2.93
N ASN A 12 5.91 9.16 2.89
CA ASN A 12 6.17 8.16 1.87
C ASN A 12 5.35 6.89 2.18
N ILE A 13 4.58 6.47 1.18
CA ILE A 13 3.79 5.26 1.16
C ILE A 13 4.61 4.17 0.47
N MET A 14 4.69 3.00 1.10
CA MET A 14 5.23 1.78 0.50
C MET A 14 4.15 0.70 0.50
N ILE A 15 3.97 0.02 -0.63
CA ILE A 15 3.08 -1.13 -0.74
C ILE A 15 3.90 -2.33 -1.19
N ALA A 16 3.77 -3.43 -0.47
CA ALA A 16 4.38 -4.71 -0.77
C ALA A 16 3.35 -5.84 -0.76
N THR A 17 3.64 -6.92 -1.46
CA THR A 17 2.92 -8.20 -1.33
C THR A 17 3.29 -8.89 -0.01
N ILE A 18 2.51 -9.89 0.40
CA ILE A 18 2.71 -10.60 1.68
C ILE A 18 4.05 -11.34 1.79
N ASP A 19 4.65 -11.71 0.66
CA ASP A 19 6.00 -12.30 0.56
C ASP A 19 7.12 -11.25 0.59
N GLY A 20 6.79 -9.96 0.69
CA GLY A 20 7.74 -8.85 0.85
C GLY A 20 8.16 -8.16 -0.44
N ARG A 21 7.64 -8.54 -1.62
CA ARG A 21 7.96 -7.85 -2.88
C ARG A 21 7.32 -6.45 -2.90
N ILE A 22 8.15 -5.41 -2.97
CA ILE A 22 7.68 -4.02 -3.09
C ILE A 22 7.06 -3.82 -4.48
N LEU A 23 5.83 -3.31 -4.49
CA LEU A 23 5.10 -2.95 -5.70
C LEU A 23 5.10 -1.45 -5.94
N TYR A 24 5.14 -0.66 -4.88
CA TYR A 24 5.05 0.80 -4.95
C TYR A 24 5.84 1.44 -3.81
N SER A 25 6.49 2.57 -4.10
CA SER A 25 7.04 3.50 -3.11
C SER A 25 6.91 4.93 -3.63
N GLY A 26 6.22 5.80 -2.91
CA GLY A 26 6.03 7.19 -3.30
C GLY A 26 4.94 7.88 -2.46
N LYS A 27 4.38 8.98 -2.97
CA LYS A 27 3.38 9.78 -2.24
C LYS A 27 1.96 9.72 -2.81
N GLN A 28 1.70 8.87 -3.80
CA GLN A 28 0.35 8.73 -4.36
C GLN A 28 -0.56 8.02 -3.37
N THR A 29 -1.77 8.52 -3.21
CA THR A 29 -2.79 8.00 -2.29
C THR A 29 -3.73 7.00 -2.94
N ILE A 30 -3.71 6.89 -4.27
CA ILE A 30 -4.47 5.90 -5.04
C ILE A 30 -3.47 5.01 -5.78
N ILE A 31 -3.34 3.76 -5.34
CA ILE A 31 -2.38 2.82 -5.93
C ILE A 31 -3.14 1.66 -6.58
N PRO A 32 -3.00 1.46 -7.90
CA PRO A 32 -3.59 0.31 -8.56
C PRO A 32 -2.85 -0.98 -8.17
N VAL A 33 -3.60 -2.03 -7.89
CA VAL A 33 -3.08 -3.39 -7.67
C VAL A 33 -3.68 -4.36 -8.68
N SER A 34 -2.86 -5.28 -9.17
CA SER A 34 -3.18 -6.15 -10.31
C SER A 34 -3.86 -7.46 -9.93
N SER A 35 -3.80 -7.89 -8.66
CA SER A 35 -4.32 -9.18 -8.23
C SER A 35 -5.04 -9.12 -6.88
N ASN A 36 -5.95 -10.07 -6.68
CA ASN A 36 -6.52 -10.33 -5.35
C ASN A 36 -5.43 -10.84 -4.43
N GLY A 37 -5.51 -10.49 -3.15
CA GLY A 37 -4.54 -10.96 -2.17
C GLY A 37 -4.37 -10.05 -0.97
N ILE A 38 -3.31 -10.34 -0.22
CA ILE A 38 -2.92 -9.58 0.97
C ILE A 38 -1.74 -8.69 0.62
N TYR A 39 -1.88 -7.41 0.96
CA TYR A 39 -0.85 -6.39 0.78
C TYR A 39 -0.43 -5.82 2.13
N ILE A 40 0.85 -5.50 2.26
CA ILE A 40 1.42 -4.75 3.37
C ILE A 40 1.57 -3.31 2.91
N VAL A 41 0.93 -2.39 3.63
CA VAL A 41 1.00 -0.95 3.38
C VAL A 41 1.72 -0.30 4.53
N LYS A 42 2.78 0.45 4.23
CA LYS A 42 3.54 1.23 5.20
C LYS A 42 3.44 2.71 4.86
N ILE A 43 3.13 3.54 5.84
CA ILE A 43 2.99 4.99 5.73
C ILE A 43 3.77 5.58 6.91
N GLY A 44 4.93 6.18 6.62
CA GLY A 44 5.86 6.59 7.68
C GLY A 44 6.26 5.41 8.58
N GLU A 45 5.92 5.47 9.87
CA GLU A 45 6.16 4.40 10.84
C GLU A 45 5.01 3.38 10.95
N VAL A 46 3.83 3.72 10.44
CA VAL A 46 2.64 2.87 10.51
C VAL A 46 2.74 1.78 9.46
N THR A 47 2.49 0.53 9.85
CA THR A 47 2.38 -0.61 8.93
C THR A 47 1.05 -1.32 9.16
N THR A 48 0.32 -1.58 8.08
CA THR A 48 -0.97 -2.28 8.11
C THR A 48 -1.05 -3.35 7.03
N LYS A 49 -2.01 -4.27 7.19
CA LYS A 49 -2.32 -5.33 6.24
C LYS A 49 -3.67 -5.04 5.60
N VAL A 50 -3.72 -5.06 4.27
CA VAL A 50 -4.94 -4.82 3.48
C VAL A 50 -5.28 -6.08 2.68
N PHE A 51 -6.51 -6.54 2.78
CA PHE A 51 -7.04 -7.65 1.97
C PHE A 51 -7.83 -7.08 0.78
N VAL A 52 -7.47 -7.47 -0.43
CA VAL A 52 -8.09 -7.03 -1.69
C VAL A 52 -8.69 -8.24 -2.40
N LYS A 53 -9.97 -8.14 -2.80
CA LYS A 53 -10.76 -9.20 -3.43
C LYS A 53 -11.47 -8.69 -4.69
#